data_AF-A0A7D5MKE6-F1
#
_entry.id   AF-A0A7D5MKE6-F1
#
_cell.length_a   1.000
_cell.length_b   1.000
_cell.length_c   1.000
_cell.angle_alpha   90.00
_cell.angle_beta   90.00
_cell.angle_gamma   90.00
#
_symmetry.space_group_name_H-M   'P 1'
#
loop_
_entity.id
_entity.type
_entity.pdbx_description
1 polymer ?
#
loop_
_entity_poly.entity_id
_entity_poly.type
_entity_poly.pdbx_seq_one_letter_code
_entity_poly.pdbx_strand_id
1 'polypeptide(L)'
;MKDFVFTLLGKERPTLKDGRWKEFNKRGELISVGTYIHGQKHGHWKEYYDTGELMLEETYQHGVAHGSYTTYHPNGLLMSEGNYVNGSREGYFKVYTEEGIHYKSLFFINDVLMEEVDEIG
;
A
#
# COMPACT_ATOMS: atom_id res chain seq x y z
N MET A 1 -23.68 -18.59 25.15
CA MET A 1 -23.14 -18.00 26.38
C MET A 1 -22.19 -19.02 27.00
N LYS A 2 -20.88 -18.80 26.87
CA LYS A 2 -19.86 -19.49 27.65
C LYS A 2 -18.84 -18.42 27.98
N ASP A 3 -18.99 -17.88 29.18
CA ASP A 3 -18.06 -16.94 29.77
C ASP A 3 -16.79 -17.71 30.12
N PHE A 4 -15.68 -17.33 29.50
CA PHE A 4 -14.36 -17.68 29.99
C PHE A 4 -13.79 -16.42 30.65
N VAL A 5 -13.78 -16.41 31.98
CA VAL A 5 -13.04 -15.42 32.75
C VAL A 5 -11.59 -15.91 32.85
N PHE A 6 -10.67 -15.24 32.15
CA PHE A 6 -9.24 -15.36 32.39
C PHE A 6 -8.73 -14.04 32.97
N THR A 7 -8.45 -14.04 34.26
CA THR A 7 -7.67 -12.97 34.90
C THR A 7 -6.20 -13.19 34.56
N LEU A 8 -5.63 -12.37 33.67
CA LEU A 8 -4.19 -12.35 33.36
C LEU A 8 -3.55 -11.08 33.94
N LEU A 9 -2.87 -11.23 35.09
CA LEU A 9 -1.87 -10.26 35.56
C LEU A 9 -0.60 -10.42 34.71
N GLY A 10 -0.66 -9.87 33.50
CA GLY A 10 0.44 -9.87 32.55
C GLY A 10 -0.11 -9.39 31.23
N LYS A 11 0.19 -8.13 30.86
CA LYS A 11 -0.17 -7.62 29.54
C LYS A 11 0.55 -8.50 28.53
N GLU A 12 -0.15 -9.44 27.90
CA GLU A 12 0.32 -10.07 26.68
C GLU A 12 0.66 -8.93 25.73
N ARG A 13 1.96 -8.68 25.51
CA ARG A 13 2.37 -7.85 24.38
C ARG A 13 2.05 -8.74 23.19
N PRO A 14 1.14 -8.35 22.29
CA PRO A 14 0.96 -9.09 21.05
C PRO A 14 2.35 -9.28 20.45
N THR A 15 2.73 -10.52 20.15
CA THR A 15 3.99 -10.76 19.46
C THR A 15 3.95 -9.93 18.18
N LEU A 16 4.86 -8.96 18.07
CA LEU A 16 4.94 -8.10 16.90
C LEU A 16 5.16 -9.00 15.68
N LYS A 17 4.45 -8.74 14.58
CA LYS A 17 4.66 -9.47 13.32
C LYS A 17 6.12 -9.30 12.88
N ASP A 18 6.76 -10.40 12.47
CA ASP A 18 8.12 -10.38 11.93
C ASP A 18 8.25 -11.40 10.79
N GLY A 19 9.06 -11.11 9.78
CA GLY A 19 9.25 -11.94 8.59
C GLY A 19 8.18 -11.71 7.51
N ARG A 20 8.02 -12.69 6.60
CA ARG A 20 7.04 -12.60 5.50
C ARG A 20 5.64 -12.98 5.96
N TRP A 21 4.65 -12.18 5.58
CA TRP A 21 3.25 -12.37 5.93
C TRP A 21 2.36 -12.35 4.69
N LYS A 22 1.28 -13.12 4.78
CA LYS A 22 0.15 -13.10 3.86
C LYS A 22 -1.11 -12.85 4.68
N GLU A 23 -1.97 -11.98 4.20
CA GLU A 23 -3.25 -11.66 4.81
C GLU A 23 -4.36 -12.07 3.85
N PHE A 24 -5.41 -12.68 4.40
CA PHE A 24 -6.53 -13.22 3.64
C PHE A 24 -7.84 -12.62 4.14
N ASN A 25 -8.80 -12.41 3.25
CA ASN A 25 -10.15 -11.98 3.64
C ASN A 25 -10.97 -13.14 4.24
N LYS A 26 -12.23 -12.89 4.60
CA LYS A 26 -13.12 -13.89 5.22
C LYS A 26 -13.44 -15.09 4.31
N ARG A 27 -13.24 -14.96 3.00
CA ARG A 27 -13.41 -16.04 2.01
C ARG A 27 -12.12 -16.85 1.80
N GLY A 28 -11.01 -16.42 2.40
CA GLY A 28 -9.70 -17.06 2.23
C GLY A 28 -8.94 -16.58 0.99
N GLU A 29 -9.35 -15.48 0.37
CA GLU A 29 -8.65 -14.87 -0.77
C GLU A 29 -7.52 -13.99 -0.28
N LEU A 30 -6.37 -14.01 -0.96
CA LEU A 30 -5.19 -13.22 -0.62
C LEU A 30 -5.48 -11.74 -0.86
N ILE A 31 -5.30 -10.89 0.17
CA ILE A 31 -5.52 -9.45 0.08
C ILE A 31 -4.26 -8.62 0.34
N SER A 32 -3.24 -9.20 0.96
CA SER A 32 -1.96 -8.52 1.17
C SER A 32 -0.80 -9.49 1.36
N VAL A 33 0.37 -9.13 0.87
CA VAL A 33 1.62 -9.86 1.10
C VAL A 33 2.80 -8.89 1.22
N GLY A 34 3.66 -9.16 2.19
CA GLY A 34 4.86 -8.35 2.40
C GLY A 34 5.71 -8.86 3.55
N THR A 35 6.60 -8.00 4.04
CA THR A 35 7.49 -8.30 5.17
C THR A 35 7.22 -7.33 6.31
N TYR A 36 7.14 -7.85 7.53
CA TYR A 36 7.15 -7.04 8.75
C TYR A 36 8.52 -7.15 9.43
N ILE A 37 8.98 -6.05 10.02
CA ILE A 37 10.13 -6.01 10.93
C ILE A 37 9.64 -5.30 12.20
N HIS A 38 9.70 -5.96 13.35
CA HIS A 38 9.21 -5.42 14.62
C HIS A 38 7.78 -4.86 14.54
N GLY A 39 6.89 -5.57 13.83
CA GLY A 39 5.48 -5.21 13.69
C GLY A 39 5.19 -4.12 12.67
N GLN A 40 6.19 -3.64 11.93
CA GLN A 40 6.06 -2.56 10.95
C GLN A 40 6.31 -3.06 9.53
N LYS A 41 5.50 -2.63 8.54
CA LYS A 41 5.72 -2.94 7.13
C LYS A 41 7.14 -2.53 6.71
N HIS A 42 7.84 -3.40 5.99
CA HIS A 42 9.18 -3.14 5.49
C HIS A 42 9.39 -3.79 4.11
N GLY A 43 10.13 -3.11 3.23
CA GLY A 43 10.37 -3.53 1.86
C GLY A 43 9.12 -3.44 0.99
N HIS A 44 9.06 -4.26 -0.05
CA HIS A 44 7.96 -4.27 -1.01
C HIS A 44 6.72 -4.98 -0.45
N TRP A 45 5.59 -4.30 -0.60
CA TRP A 45 4.26 -4.76 -0.26
C TRP A 45 3.40 -4.83 -1.50
N LYS A 46 2.54 -5.85 -1.56
CA LYS A 46 1.48 -5.96 -2.56
C LYS A 46 0.14 -6.08 -1.86
N GLU A 47 -0.84 -5.35 -2.34
CA GLU A 47 -2.24 -5.48 -1.91
C GLU A 47 -3.11 -5.78 -3.13
N TYR A 48 -4.19 -6.52 -2.89
CA TYR A 48 -5.06 -7.05 -3.94
C TYR A 48 -6.49 -6.62 -3.69
N TYR A 49 -7.25 -6.44 -4.76
CA TYR A 49 -8.69 -6.31 -4.69
C TYR A 49 -9.32 -7.57 -4.10
N ASP A 50 -10.54 -7.45 -3.58
CA ASP A 50 -11.32 -8.61 -3.08
C ASP A 50 -11.60 -9.67 -4.17
N THR A 51 -11.45 -9.30 -5.44
CA THR A 51 -11.56 -10.16 -6.62
C THR A 51 -10.23 -10.87 -6.97
N GLY A 52 -9.12 -10.46 -6.36
CA GLY A 52 -7.81 -11.11 -6.44
C GLY A 52 -6.80 -10.43 -7.36
N GLU A 53 -7.20 -9.42 -8.14
CA GLU A 53 -6.29 -8.64 -8.99
C GLU A 53 -5.39 -7.73 -8.14
N LEU A 54 -4.18 -7.49 -8.63
CA LEU A 54 -3.23 -6.58 -7.98
C LEU A 54 -3.82 -5.16 -7.95
N MET A 55 -3.83 -4.54 -6.77
CA MET A 55 -4.36 -3.19 -6.56
C MET A 55 -3.24 -2.18 -6.31
N LEU A 56 -2.23 -2.58 -5.53
CA LEU A 56 -1.18 -1.69 -5.04
C LEU A 56 0.15 -2.45 -4.94
N GLU A 57 1.22 -1.82 -5.41
CA GLU A 57 2.59 -2.11 -5.02
C GLU A 57 3.20 -0.88 -4.35
N GLU A 58 3.75 -1.06 -3.15
CA GLU A 58 4.31 0.05 -2.38
C GLU A 58 5.52 -0.39 -1.57
N THR A 59 6.50 0.49 -1.42
CA THR A 59 7.70 0.22 -0.62
C THR A 59 7.61 0.93 0.72
N TYR A 60 7.92 0.20 1.79
CA TYR A 60 7.92 0.72 3.16
C TYR A 60 9.29 0.62 3.81
N GLN A 61 9.63 1.61 4.63
CA GLN A 61 10.77 1.60 5.54
C GLN A 61 10.27 1.88 6.96
N HIS A 62 10.32 0.86 7.83
CA HIS A 62 9.86 0.97 9.23
C HIS A 62 8.42 1.49 9.35
N GLY A 63 7.51 0.94 8.54
CA GLY A 63 6.09 1.30 8.57
C GLY A 63 5.75 2.59 7.84
N VAL A 64 6.73 3.29 7.28
CA VAL A 64 6.54 4.55 6.54
C VAL A 64 6.75 4.29 5.05
N ALA A 65 5.87 4.81 4.18
CA ALA A 65 6.03 4.72 2.74
C ALA A 65 7.33 5.41 2.31
N HIS A 66 8.20 4.69 1.59
CA HIS A 66 9.49 5.18 1.15
C HIS A 66 9.97 4.38 -0.07
N GLY A 67 10.04 5.03 -1.22
CA GLY A 67 10.36 4.43 -2.51
C GLY A 67 9.16 4.40 -3.45
N SER A 68 9.12 3.39 -4.32
CA SER A 68 8.13 3.28 -5.38
C SER A 68 6.72 3.06 -4.86
N TYR A 69 5.76 3.65 -5.56
CA TYR A 69 4.33 3.47 -5.38
C TYR A 69 3.68 3.27 -6.74
N THR A 70 2.85 2.24 -6.86
CA THR A 70 2.13 1.90 -8.09
C THR A 70 0.76 1.37 -7.74
N THR A 71 -0.28 1.89 -8.36
CA THR A 71 -1.65 1.38 -8.24
C THR A 71 -2.20 0.97 -9.58
N TYR A 72 -3.14 0.04 -9.56
CA TYR A 72 -3.71 -0.57 -10.76
C TYR A 72 -5.22 -0.48 -10.72
N HIS A 73 -5.83 -0.35 -11.89
CA HIS A 73 -7.27 -0.52 -12.08
C HIS A 73 -7.67 -1.99 -11.91
N PRO A 74 -8.95 -2.31 -11.66
CA PRO A 74 -9.42 -3.70 -11.56
C PRO A 74 -9.14 -4.55 -12.81
N ASN A 75 -8.97 -3.92 -13.99
CA ASN A 75 -8.58 -4.60 -15.22
C ASN A 75 -7.08 -4.93 -15.31
N GLY A 76 -6.29 -4.57 -14.29
CA GLY A 76 -4.85 -4.80 -14.19
C GLY A 76 -3.98 -3.75 -14.88
N LEU A 77 -4.55 -2.74 -15.54
CA LEU A 77 -3.77 -1.64 -16.11
C LEU A 77 -3.35 -0.66 -15.03
N LEU A 78 -2.25 0.06 -15.31
CA LEU A 78 -1.73 1.08 -14.41
C LEU A 78 -2.79 2.17 -14.18
N MET A 79 -3.01 2.55 -12.92
CA MET A 79 -3.88 3.65 -12.52
C MET A 79 -3.05 4.88 -12.15
N SER A 80 -2.02 4.69 -11.32
CA SER A 80 -1.08 5.75 -10.97
C SER A 80 0.27 5.19 -10.52
N GLU A 81 1.35 5.90 -10.83
CA GLU A 81 2.69 5.61 -10.32
C GLU A 81 3.36 6.88 -9.80
N GLY A 82 4.24 6.73 -8.81
CA GLY A 82 5.01 7.81 -8.21
C GLY A 82 6.00 7.31 -7.16
N ASN A 83 6.49 8.22 -6.33
CA ASN A 83 7.39 7.89 -5.23
C ASN A 83 7.00 8.59 -3.93
N TYR A 84 7.27 7.91 -2.82
CA TYR A 84 7.21 8.48 -1.49
C TYR A 84 8.62 8.63 -0.92
N VAL A 85 8.84 9.71 -0.18
CA VAL A 85 10.03 9.93 0.65
C VAL A 85 9.54 10.23 2.06
N ASN A 86 9.82 9.32 2.98
CA ASN A 86 9.46 9.46 4.40
C ASN A 86 7.96 9.72 4.64
N GLY A 87 7.11 9.07 3.85
CA GLY A 87 5.66 9.16 3.96
C GLY A 87 5.04 10.28 3.13
N SER A 88 5.86 11.12 2.50
CA SER A 88 5.39 12.21 1.65
C SER A 88 5.59 11.92 0.18
N ARG A 89 4.60 12.29 -0.65
CA ARG A 89 4.71 12.27 -2.11
C ARG A 89 5.82 13.22 -2.53
N GLU A 90 6.70 12.73 -3.39
CA GLU A 90 7.85 13.47 -3.89
C GLU A 90 8.04 13.20 -5.38
N GLY A 91 8.20 14.26 -6.16
CA GLY A 91 8.36 14.17 -7.62
C GLY A 91 7.03 14.01 -8.36
N TYR A 92 7.12 13.53 -9.60
CA TYR A 92 5.96 13.33 -10.45
C TYR A 92 5.17 12.09 -10.08
N PHE A 93 3.86 12.26 -9.93
CA PHE A 93 2.86 11.22 -9.96
C PHE A 93 2.16 11.25 -11.31
N LYS A 94 2.18 10.12 -12.02
CA LYS A 94 1.48 9.97 -13.29
C LYS A 94 0.15 9.28 -13.06
N VAL A 95 -0.86 9.67 -13.84
CA VAL A 95 -2.23 9.14 -13.74
C VAL A 95 -2.70 8.67 -15.11
N TYR A 96 -3.36 7.52 -15.11
CA TYR A 96 -3.73 6.78 -16.31
C TYR A 96 -5.22 6.45 -16.31
N THR A 97 -5.85 6.48 -17.49
CA THR A 97 -7.25 6.05 -17.66
C THR A 97 -7.39 4.53 -17.52
N GLU A 98 -8.63 4.03 -17.48
CA GLU A 98 -8.88 2.57 -17.48
C GLU A 98 -8.41 1.89 -18.78
N GLU A 99 -8.17 2.65 -19.85
CA GLU A 99 -7.56 2.17 -21.11
C GLU A 99 -6.03 2.23 -21.11
N GLY A 100 -5.42 2.66 -19.99
CA GLY A 100 -3.98 2.79 -19.82
C GLY A 100 -3.37 4.04 -20.48
N ILE A 101 -4.19 5.04 -20.80
CA ILE A 101 -3.71 6.30 -21.40
C ILE A 101 -3.22 7.21 -20.29
N HIS A 102 -1.94 7.59 -20.33
CA HIS A 102 -1.40 8.64 -19.45
C HIS A 102 -2.04 9.98 -19.81
N TYR A 103 -2.75 10.59 -18.87
CA TYR A 103 -3.47 11.85 -19.14
C TYR A 103 -3.11 12.99 -18.21
N LYS A 104 -2.36 12.73 -17.13
CA LYS A 104 -2.07 13.73 -16.11
C LYS A 104 -0.80 13.42 -15.34
N SER A 105 0.05 14.43 -15.20
CA SER A 105 1.23 14.45 -14.33
C SER A 105 1.03 15.46 -13.19
N LEU A 106 1.32 15.04 -11.96
CA LEU A 106 1.23 15.87 -10.75
C LEU A 106 2.60 15.94 -10.07
N PHE A 107 3.20 17.13 -9.96
CA PHE A 107 4.50 17.30 -9.30
C PHE A 107 4.33 17.69 -7.83
N PHE A 108 4.89 16.88 -6.92
CA PHE A 108 4.83 17.12 -5.48
C PHE A 108 6.21 17.41 -4.87
N ILE A 109 6.25 18.31 -3.88
CA ILE A 109 7.37 18.48 -2.96
C ILE A 109 6.83 18.40 -1.54
N ASN A 110 7.24 17.39 -0.76
CA ASN A 110 6.75 17.15 0.60
C ASN A 110 5.21 17.22 0.69
N ASP A 111 4.52 16.44 -0.16
CA ASP A 111 3.05 16.41 -0.31
C ASP A 111 2.37 17.67 -0.86
N VAL A 112 3.09 18.75 -1.07
CA VAL A 112 2.54 19.98 -1.66
C VAL A 112 2.53 19.83 -3.18
N LEU A 113 1.34 19.93 -3.79
CA LEU A 113 1.21 19.99 -5.25
C LEU A 113 1.78 21.31 -5.75
N MET A 114 2.80 21.21 -6.59
CA MET A 114 3.49 22.36 -7.17
C MET A 114 3.02 22.63 -8.60
N GLU A 115 2.75 21.56 -9.36
CA GLU A 115 2.38 21.65 -10.77
C GLU A 115 1.42 20.49 -11.13
N GLU A 116 0.46 20.79 -11.99
CA GLU A 116 -0.41 19.81 -12.66
C GLU A 116 -0.30 20.03 -14.17
N VAL A 117 -0.01 18.97 -14.90
CA VAL A 117 0.12 18.97 -16.36
C VAL A 117 -0.88 17.97 -16.92
N ASP A 118 -1.88 18.45 -17.65
CA ASP A 118 -2.75 17.61 -18.45
C ASP A 118 -2.01 17.23 -19.75
N GLU A 119 -1.90 15.93 -20.03
CA GLU A 119 -1.17 15.39 -21.19
C GLU A 119 -2.09 15.23 -22.42
N ILE A 120 -3.39 15.43 -22.23
CA ILE A 120 -4.40 15.36 -23.28
C ILE A 120 -5.13 16.69 -23.33
N GLY A 121 -4.91 17.43 -24.42
CA GLY A 121 -5.65 18.62 -24.83
C GLY A 121 -6.29 18.41 -26.20
#